data_AF-B7PHK9-F1
#
_entry.id   AF-B7PHK9-F1
#
_cell.length_a   1.000
_cell.length_b   1.000
_cell.length_c   1.000
_cell.angle_alpha   90.00
_cell.angle_beta   90.00
_cell.angle_gamma   90.00
#
_symmetry.space_group_name_H-M   'P 1'
#
loop_
_entity.id
_entity.type
_entity.pdbx_description
1 polymer ?
#
loop_
_entity_poly.entity_id
_entity_poly.type
_entity_poly.pdbx_seq_one_letter_code
_entity_poly.pdbx_strand_id
1 'polypeptide(L)' 'IPGYPRSKGIAQSAVKIVNMLLKRAYESNGEPLMAFLNYCNMPLQHMNASPAQLLMGRRTRTLVPTTAKQLQPRI' A
#
# COMPACT_ATOMS: atom_id res chain seq x y z
N ILE A 1 -1.00 0.54 -25.90
CA ILE A 1 -0.21 1.79 -25.73
C ILE A 1 1.27 1.47 -25.95
N PRO A 2 1.81 1.62 -27.17
CA PRO A 2 3.24 1.53 -27.41
C PRO A 2 3.91 2.87 -27.01
N GLY A 3 5.05 2.84 -26.31
CA GLY A 3 5.89 4.04 -26.12
C GLY A 3 6.48 4.30 -24.72
N TYR A 4 6.05 3.61 -23.66
CA TYR A 4 6.51 3.93 -22.29
C TYR A 4 6.94 2.68 -21.50
N PRO A 5 8.17 2.17 -21.72
CA PRO A 5 8.66 0.96 -21.04
C PRO A 5 8.68 1.11 -19.51
N ARG A 6 9.00 2.31 -18.98
CA ARG A 6 8.95 2.59 -17.54
C ARG A 6 7.55 2.46 -16.96
N SER A 7 6.56 3.15 -17.53
CA SER A 7 5.18 3.12 -17.04
C SER A 7 4.58 1.71 -17.11
N LYS A 8 4.91 0.95 -18.16
CA LYS A 8 4.51 -0.45 -18.28
C LYS A 8 5.10 -1.32 -17.18
N GLY A 9 6.39 -1.17 -16.89
CA GLY A 9 7.06 -1.91 -15.81
C GLY A 9 6.46 -1.61 -14.44
N ILE A 10 6.14 -0.34 -14.15
CA ILE A 10 5.48 0.06 -12.91
C ILE A 10 4.08 -0.55 -12.81
N ALA A 11 3.28 -0.48 -13.87
CA ALA A 11 1.94 -1.06 -13.90
C ALA A 11 1.97 -2.58 -13.68
N GLN A 12 2.88 -3.29 -14.36
CA GLN A 12 3.06 -4.74 -14.18
C GLN A 12 3.50 -5.09 -12.76
N SER A 13 4.42 -4.31 -12.19
CA SER A 13 4.88 -4.49 -10.81
C SER A 13 3.74 -4.29 -9.82
N ALA A 14 2.91 -3.25 -10.01
CA ALA A 14 1.74 -2.99 -9.18
C ALA A 14 0.74 -4.15 -9.23
N VAL A 15 0.43 -4.69 -10.42
CA VAL A 15 -0.44 -5.86 -10.58
C VAL A 15 0.15 -7.08 -9.84
N LYS A 16 1.46 -7.30 -9.94
CA LYS A 16 2.15 -8.39 -9.26
C LYS A 16 2.03 -8.27 -7.72
N ILE A 17 2.17 -7.07 -7.18
CA ILE A 17 2.02 -6.80 -5.74
C ILE A 17 0.59 -7.10 -5.28
N VAL A 18 -0.42 -6.60 -6.01
CA VAL A 18 -1.83 -6.84 -5.67
C VAL A 18 -2.13 -8.34 -5.67
N ASN A 19 -1.73 -9.07 -6.72
CA ASN A 19 -1.94 -10.53 -6.79
C ASN A 19 -1.27 -11.27 -5.62
N MET A 20 -0.07 -10.86 -5.22
CA MET A 20 0.62 -11.44 -4.06
C MET A 20 -0.16 -11.18 -2.76
N LEU A 21 -0.67 -9.97 -2.55
CA LEU A 21 -1.46 -9.62 -1.36
C LEU A 21 -2.76 -10.44 -1.30
N LEU A 22 -3.47 -10.55 -2.42
CA LEU A 22 -4.70 -11.33 -2.52
C LEU A 22 -4.44 -12.81 -2.24
N LYS A 23 -3.36 -13.38 -2.80
CA LYS A 23 -2.98 -14.77 -2.55
C LYS A 23 -2.70 -15.03 -1.07
N ARG A 24 -1.92 -14.16 -0.41
CA ARG A 24 -1.62 -14.28 1.03
C ARG A 24 -2.86 -14.13 1.91
N ALA A 25 -3.75 -13.21 1.55
CA ALA A 25 -5.02 -13.04 2.26
C ALA A 25 -5.86 -14.31 2.17
N TYR A 26 -5.99 -14.89 0.98
CA TYR A 26 -6.68 -16.16 0.77
C TYR A 26 -6.06 -17.32 1.58
N GLU A 27 -4.74 -17.48 1.51
CA GLU A 27 -4.01 -18.52 2.26
C GLU A 27 -4.15 -18.39 3.78
N SER A 28 -4.35 -17.17 4.28
CA SER A 28 -4.51 -16.88 5.70
C SER A 28 -5.97 -16.83 6.16
N ASN A 29 -6.94 -17.14 5.30
CA ASN A 29 -8.38 -16.91 5.52
C ASN A 29 -8.70 -15.46 5.96
N GLY A 30 -7.93 -14.49 5.46
CA GLY A 30 -8.07 -13.08 5.79
C GLY A 30 -8.84 -12.30 4.73
N GLU A 31 -9.42 -11.17 5.15
CA GLU A 31 -10.11 -10.22 4.29
C GLU A 31 -9.15 -9.54 3.27
N PRO A 32 -9.36 -9.70 1.95
CA PRO A 32 -8.45 -9.16 0.94
C PRO A 32 -8.26 -7.63 0.99
N LEU A 33 -9.34 -6.90 1.29
CA LEU A 33 -9.30 -5.45 1.42
C LEU A 33 -8.45 -5.01 2.62
N MET A 34 -8.41 -5.79 3.70
CA MET A 34 -7.58 -5.50 4.87
C MET A 34 -6.09 -5.68 4.54
N ALA A 35 -5.74 -6.69 3.76
CA ALA A 35 -4.36 -6.88 3.30
C ALA A 35 -3.87 -5.70 2.45
N PHE A 36 -4.73 -5.21 1.54
CA PHE A 36 -4.44 -4.01 0.74
C PHE A 36 -4.31 -2.74 1.61
N LEU A 37 -5.26 -2.54 2.54
CA LEU A 37 -5.24 -1.40 3.47
C LEU A 37 -3.96 -1.39 4.31
N ASN A 38 -3.53 -2.56 4.80
CA ASN A 38 -2.29 -2.70 5.55
C ASN A 38 -1.07 -2.38 4.69
N TYR A 39 -1.03 -2.86 3.44
CA TYR A 39 0.04 -2.52 2.50
C TYR A 39 0.16 -1.01 2.27
N CYS A 40 -0.97 -0.29 2.11
CA CYS A 40 -0.96 1.16 1.95
C CYS A 40 -0.42 1.93 3.18
N ASN A 41 -0.42 1.30 4.37
CA ASN A 41 0.02 1.91 5.62
C ASN A 41 1.41 1.42 6.09
N MET A 42 1.95 0.37 5.49
CA MET A 42 3.31 -0.09 5.79
C MET A 42 4.36 0.83 5.16
N PRO A 43 5.44 1.20 5.88
CA PRO A 43 6.55 1.93 5.30
C PRO A 43 7.23 1.07 4.22
N LEU A 44 7.60 1.69 3.10
CA LEU A 44 8.34 1.01 2.05
C LEU A 44 9.79 0.81 2.49
N GLN A 45 10.44 -0.31 2.14
CA GLN A 45 11.78 -0.64 2.66
C GLN A 45 12.85 0.42 2.35
N HIS A 46 12.71 1.11 1.22
CA HIS A 46 13.64 2.13 0.73
C HIS A 46 13.13 3.57 0.95
N MET A 47 11.97 3.75 1.60
CA MET A 47 11.42 5.06 1.91
C MET A 47 10.82 5.06 3.32
N ASN A 48 11.15 6.06 4.13
CA ASN A 48 10.57 6.24 5.46
C ASN A 48 9.10 6.74 5.43
N ALA A 49 8.35 6.41 4.39
CA ALA A 49 6.95 6.77 4.18
C ALA A 49 6.16 5.59 3.60
N SER A 50 4.89 5.47 3.99
CA SER A 50 3.96 4.52 3.39
C SER A 50 3.34 5.08 2.10
N PRO A 51 2.75 4.23 1.23
CA PRO A 51 2.00 4.70 0.07
C PRO A 51 0.91 5.73 0.38
N ALA A 52 0.16 5.53 1.47
CA ALA A 52 -0.84 6.49 1.94
C ALA A 52 -0.22 7.85 2.31
N GLN A 53 0.98 7.85 2.91
CA GLN A 53 1.68 9.08 3.25
C GLN A 53 2.22 9.80 2.01
N LEU A 54 2.71 9.08 1.01
CA LEU A 54 3.16 9.67 -0.25
C LEU A 54 2.01 10.32 -1.03
N LEU A 55 0.81 9.72 -0.98
CA LEU A 55 -0.37 10.18 -1.72
C LEU A 55 -1.16 11.26 -0.96
N MET A 56 -1.33 11.12 0.35
CA MET A 56 -2.24 11.93 1.17
C MET A 56 -1.55 12.71 2.30
N GLY A 57 -0.23 12.60 2.44
CA GLY A 57 0.52 13.23 3.55
C GLY A 57 0.26 12.63 4.93
N ARG A 58 -0.56 11.57 5.03
CA ARG A 58 -1.02 10.97 6.30
C ARG A 58 -1.18 9.46 6.19
N ARG A 59 -1.25 8.76 7.33
CA ARG A 59 -1.69 7.36 7.39
C ARG A 59 -3.22 7.27 7.45
N THR A 60 -3.79 6.17 6.99
CA THR A 60 -5.21 5.89 7.15
C THR A 60 -5.47 5.02 8.37
N ARG A 61 -6.72 5.00 8.83
CA ARG A 61 -7.12 4.16 9.96
C ARG A 61 -7.07 2.68 9.54
N THR A 62 -6.43 1.86 10.36
CA THR A 62 -6.38 0.40 10.21
C THR A 62 -6.79 -0.26 11.52
N LEU A 63 -6.89 -1.58 11.55
CA LEU A 63 -7.15 -2.36 12.76
C LEU A 63 -5.95 -2.34 13.74
N VAL A 64 -4.77 -1.98 13.25
CA VAL A 64 -3.58 -1.87 14.08
C VAL A 64 -3.66 -0.54 14.86
N PRO A 65 -3.50 -0.56 16.19
CA PRO A 65 -3.47 0.64 16.99
C PRO A 65 -2.45 1.64 16.44
N THR A 66 -2.88 2.88 16.20
CA THR A 66 -2.03 3.95 15.67
C THR A 66 -2.30 5.24 16.43
N THR A 67 -1.29 6.10 16.50
CA THR A 67 -1.41 7.40 17.17
C THR A 67 -2.20 8.39 16.33
N ALA A 68 -3.09 9.17 16.96
CA ALA A 68 -3.93 10.16 16.28
C ALA A 68 -3.11 11.17 15.44
N LYS A 69 -1.89 11.50 15.89
CA LYS A 69 -0.95 12.36 15.16
C LYS A 69 -0.58 11.84 13.77
N GLN A 70 -0.51 10.51 13.58
CA GLN A 70 -0.16 9.90 12.29
C GLN A 70 -1.31 9.93 11.28
N LEU A 71 -2.55 10.16 11.75
CA LEU A 71 -3.74 10.26 10.91
C LEU A 71 -3.93 11.67 10.33
N GLN A 72 -3.18 12.65 10.83
CA GLN A 72 -3.18 14.03 10.34
C GLN A 72 -2.13 14.19 9.22
N PRO A 73 -2.43 15.01 8.19
CA PRO A 73 -1.47 15.31 7.14
C PRO A 73 -0.27 16.06 7.72
N ARG A 74 0.93 15.63 7.32
CA ARG A 74 2.18 16.31 7.63
C ARG A 74 2.44 17.32 6.50
N ILE A 75 2.13 18.59 6.77
CA ILE A 75 2.47 19.74 5.92
C ILE A 75 3.86 20.21 6.30
#